data_AF-A0A835VGW6-F1
#
_entry.id   AF-A0A835VGW6-F1
#
_cell.length_a   1.000
_cell.length_b   1.000
_cell.length_c   1.000
_cell.angle_alpha   90.00
_cell.angle_beta   90.00
_cell.angle_gamma   90.00
#
_symmetry.space_group_name_H-M   'P 1'
#
loop_
_entity.id
_entity.type
_entity.pdbx_description
1 polymer ?
#
loop_
_entity_poly.entity_id
_entity_poly.type
_entity_poly.pdbx_seq_one_letter_code
_entity_poly.pdbx_strand_id
1 'polypeptide(L)'
;MLEPLGTTIEKEELLHKYKSKSLNITPMEEWSTLTRSLLNALPYSLTPSQLNAISEIIWDLRGPVPMNRLLQGDVGCGKTVVAFLACMEVIASGFQAAIMVPTELVAIQHHEHLTSLLENVDAQCRPSVVLLTGSVLSKQSKMILKGLQTGEINMVIGTHSLIADKVEFSALRIAVIDEQQRFGVIQRGRFNSKLYPSSLFQRTSNTSLTESIEDKTYMVPHVLAMSATPIPRTLALAIYGDMSLTKITDLPPGRAPVETFCFEGNDFGFENAFQMMDDELHSGGKVYVVYPIIEESELLPDLHAASTDFESLSKKFESYSCGLLHGRMTSEEKDESLKKFKSGETRVLLSTQVIEIGVDVPDASMMVVMNAERFGTSQLHQLRGRVGRGTRRSKCIFLSSSSKALNRLKILEASSDGFNLALADLLLRGPGNLLGKKQSGHLPDFPVTRLELDGNILQEAHLAALKVLSISHDLHVFPRLRVELSMRKPLCILGD
;
A
#
# COMPACT_ATOMS: atom_id res chain seq x y z
N MET A 1 25.49 9.80 20.62
CA MET A 1 25.23 8.64 21.49
C MET A 1 23.72 8.46 21.56
N LEU A 2 23.17 7.60 20.71
CA LEU A 2 21.74 7.30 20.71
C LEU A 2 21.45 6.48 21.97
N GLU A 3 20.59 6.98 22.86
CA GLU A 3 20.03 6.18 23.94
C GLU A 3 19.36 4.93 23.35
N PRO A 4 19.53 3.76 24.00
CA PRO A 4 19.06 2.50 23.48
C PRO A 4 17.53 2.51 23.38
N LEU A 5 17.02 2.16 22.20
CA LEU A 5 15.64 1.71 22.04
C LEU A 5 15.42 0.50 22.95
N GLY A 6 14.56 0.68 23.95
CA GLY A 6 13.76 -0.40 24.53
C GLY A 6 14.18 -0.93 25.88
N THR A 7 13.25 -0.88 26.83
CA THR A 7 13.32 -1.54 28.14
C THR A 7 13.40 -3.08 27.98
N THR A 8 13.79 -3.81 29.03
CA THR A 8 13.83 -5.29 29.07
C THR A 8 12.54 -5.99 28.63
N ILE A 9 11.42 -5.28 28.61
CA ILE A 9 10.08 -5.75 28.21
C ILE A 9 9.99 -5.90 26.68
N GLU A 10 10.55 -4.96 25.92
CA GLU A 10 10.65 -5.03 24.45
C GLU A 10 11.45 -6.27 23.99
N LYS A 11 12.47 -6.62 24.78
CA LYS A 11 13.37 -7.76 24.58
C LYS A 11 12.69 -9.11 24.79
N GLU A 12 11.93 -9.27 25.86
CA GLU A 12 11.26 -10.55 26.15
C GLU A 12 10.13 -10.84 25.15
N GLU A 13 9.46 -9.80 24.64
CA GLU A 13 8.32 -9.97 23.75
C GLU A 13 8.69 -10.20 22.29
N LEU A 14 9.75 -9.54 21.79
CA LEU A 14 10.35 -9.92 20.51
C LEU A 14 10.77 -11.38 20.55
N LEU A 15 11.39 -11.84 21.64
CA LEU A 15 11.79 -13.24 21.78
C LEU A 15 10.59 -14.19 21.93
N HIS A 16 9.53 -13.77 22.61
CA HIS A 16 8.29 -14.51 22.73
C HIS A 16 7.64 -14.71 21.35
N LYS A 17 7.50 -13.63 20.56
CA LYS A 17 6.98 -13.63 19.17
C LYS A 17 7.61 -14.69 18.29
N TYR A 18 8.90 -14.98 18.48
CA TYR A 18 9.64 -15.94 17.66
C TYR A 18 9.77 -17.33 18.29
N LYS A 19 9.68 -17.47 19.62
CA LYS A 19 9.68 -18.77 20.31
C LYS A 19 8.32 -19.47 20.21
N SER A 20 7.22 -18.73 20.23
CA SER A 20 5.87 -19.27 19.99
C SER A 20 5.61 -19.41 18.49
N LYS A 21 5.96 -20.58 17.94
CA LYS A 21 5.40 -21.03 16.64
C LYS A 21 3.87 -21.23 16.70
N SER A 22 3.27 -21.15 17.89
CA SER A 22 1.83 -21.08 18.14
C SER A 22 1.33 -19.64 18.05
N LEU A 23 0.70 -19.31 16.91
CA LEU A 23 -0.24 -18.21 16.64
C LEU A 23 -0.06 -16.96 17.54
N ASN A 24 0.80 -16.03 17.12
CA ASN A 24 0.83 -14.63 17.59
C ASN A 24 -0.44 -13.90 17.09
N ILE A 25 -1.59 -14.36 17.56
CA ILE A 25 -2.92 -14.00 17.10
C ILE A 25 -3.70 -13.66 18.36
N THR A 26 -4.17 -12.43 18.44
CA THR A 26 -5.16 -12.06 19.45
C THR A 26 -6.52 -12.63 19.04
N PRO A 27 -7.18 -13.44 19.87
CA PRO A 27 -8.49 -13.98 19.57
C PRO A 27 -9.51 -12.83 19.47
N MET A 28 -10.52 -12.99 18.61
CA MET A 28 -11.53 -11.95 18.38
C MET A 28 -12.28 -11.55 19.65
N GLU A 29 -12.39 -12.48 20.61
CA GLU A 29 -12.98 -12.31 21.94
C GLU A 29 -12.21 -11.35 22.85
N GLU A 30 -11.03 -10.91 22.45
CA GLU A 30 -10.27 -9.89 23.15
C GLU A 30 -10.30 -8.53 22.45
N TRP A 31 -10.79 -8.42 21.20
CA TRP A 31 -10.83 -7.15 20.45
C TRP A 31 -11.73 -6.13 21.14
N SER A 32 -11.49 -4.84 20.94
CA SER A 32 -12.35 -3.81 21.53
C SER A 32 -13.81 -3.90 21.03
N THR A 33 -14.73 -3.39 21.85
CA THR A 33 -16.17 -3.35 21.53
C THR A 33 -16.45 -2.59 20.24
N LEU A 34 -15.70 -1.50 20.00
CA LEU A 34 -15.80 -0.68 18.80
C LEU A 34 -15.36 -1.45 17.56
N THR A 35 -14.22 -2.16 17.60
CA THR A 35 -13.75 -3.01 16.48
C THR A 35 -14.76 -4.11 16.16
N ARG A 36 -15.36 -4.76 17.17
CA ARG A 36 -16.38 -5.80 16.96
C ARG A 36 -17.70 -5.24 16.42
N SER A 37 -18.14 -4.10 16.94
CA SER A 37 -19.33 -3.41 16.47
C SER A 37 -19.19 -3.06 14.99
N LEU A 38 -18.04 -2.48 14.60
CA LEU A 38 -17.74 -2.18 13.21
C LEU A 38 -17.69 -3.45 12.35
N LEU A 39 -17.04 -4.52 12.83
CA LEU A 39 -16.97 -5.79 12.11
C LEU A 39 -18.37 -6.35 11.80
N ASN A 40 -19.29 -6.28 12.76
CA ASN A 40 -20.68 -6.72 12.59
C ASN A 40 -21.50 -5.78 11.69
N ALA A 41 -21.11 -4.50 11.62
CA ALA A 41 -21.76 -3.49 10.79
C ALA A 41 -21.29 -3.48 9.32
N LEU A 42 -20.27 -4.27 8.98
CA LEU A 42 -19.79 -4.38 7.60
C LEU A 42 -20.86 -5.02 6.70
N PRO A 43 -21.07 -4.50 5.48
CA PRO A 43 -22.04 -5.07 4.53
C PRO A 43 -21.59 -6.39 3.89
N TYR A 44 -20.44 -6.94 4.30
CA TYR A 44 -19.84 -8.16 3.78
C TYR A 44 -19.05 -8.88 4.88
N SER A 45 -18.85 -10.19 4.72
CA SER A 45 -18.01 -11.00 5.60
C SER A 45 -16.53 -10.92 5.22
N LEU A 46 -15.66 -10.80 6.21
CA LEU A 46 -14.22 -10.88 6.01
C LEU A 46 -13.75 -12.31 5.76
N THR A 47 -12.67 -12.47 4.98
CA THR A 47 -12.05 -13.77 4.71
C THR A 47 -11.19 -14.25 5.89
N PRO A 48 -10.90 -15.56 5.99
CA PRO A 48 -10.02 -16.08 7.03
C PRO A 48 -8.63 -15.41 7.04
N SER A 49 -8.02 -15.16 5.87
CA SER A 49 -6.73 -14.45 5.79
C SER A 49 -6.82 -12.98 6.21
N GLN A 50 -7.95 -12.29 5.98
CA GLN A 50 -8.17 -10.93 6.51
C GLN A 50 -8.29 -10.94 8.04
N LEU A 51 -9.06 -11.87 8.62
CA LEU A 51 -9.22 -11.99 10.06
C LEU A 51 -7.90 -12.32 10.76
N ASN A 52 -7.13 -13.26 10.21
CA ASN A 52 -5.80 -13.59 10.71
C ASN A 52 -4.85 -12.39 10.63
N ALA A 53 -4.89 -11.63 9.53
CA ALA A 53 -4.10 -10.42 9.37
C ALA A 53 -4.44 -9.36 10.44
N ILE A 54 -5.73 -9.16 10.73
CA ILE A 54 -6.18 -8.24 11.78
C ILE A 54 -5.69 -8.71 13.14
N SER A 55 -5.86 -10.00 13.47
CA SER A 55 -5.40 -10.54 14.75
C SER A 55 -3.90 -10.43 14.95
N GLU A 56 -3.09 -10.63 13.90
CA GLU A 56 -1.63 -10.44 13.97
C GLU A 56 -1.25 -8.97 14.20
N ILE A 57 -1.97 -8.04 13.55
CA ILE A 57 -1.74 -6.60 13.73
C ILE A 57 -2.15 -6.17 15.15
N ILE A 58 -3.31 -6.60 15.64
CA ILE A 58 -3.78 -6.28 17.00
C ILE A 58 -2.83 -6.85 18.05
N TRP A 59 -2.31 -8.05 17.84
CA TRP A 59 -1.30 -8.64 18.73
C TRP A 59 -0.04 -7.75 18.80
N ASP A 60 0.46 -7.26 17.66
CA ASP A 60 1.59 -6.32 17.62
C ASP A 60 1.27 -4.95 18.21
N LEU A 61 0.03 -4.46 18.08
CA LEU A 61 -0.41 -3.17 18.64
C LEU A 61 -0.45 -3.19 20.17
N ARG A 62 -0.72 -4.34 20.76
CA ARG A 62 -0.70 -4.55 22.22
C ARG A 62 0.71 -4.75 22.76
N GLY A 63 1.65 -5.01 21.88
CA GLY A 63 3.04 -5.20 22.25
C GLY A 63 3.69 -3.92 22.80
N PRO A 64 4.73 -4.07 23.62
CA PRO A 64 5.52 -3.00 24.21
C PRO A 64 6.42 -2.34 23.17
N VAL A 65 6.75 -3.07 22.09
CA VAL A 65 7.57 -2.59 20.97
C VAL A 65 6.68 -1.92 19.93
N PRO A 66 7.06 -0.74 19.41
CA PRO A 66 6.41 -0.14 18.26
C PRO A 66 6.40 -1.12 17.07
N MET A 67 5.20 -1.34 16.52
CA MET A 67 5.03 -2.22 15.38
C MET A 67 5.63 -1.54 14.15
N ASN A 68 6.42 -2.26 13.37
CA ASN A 68 6.80 -1.87 12.01
C ASN A 68 6.43 -3.04 11.09
N ARG A 69 5.28 -2.95 10.40
CA ARG A 69 4.70 -4.07 9.67
C ARG A 69 4.29 -3.69 8.25
N LEU A 70 4.56 -4.58 7.31
CA LEU A 70 4.10 -4.51 5.93
C LEU A 70 2.94 -5.49 5.71
N LEU A 71 1.76 -4.96 5.44
CA LEU A 71 0.57 -5.69 5.02
C LEU A 71 0.59 -5.83 3.49
N GLN A 72 0.76 -7.05 3.01
CA GLN A 72 0.75 -7.37 1.59
C GLN A 72 -0.50 -8.13 1.20
N GLY A 73 -0.98 -7.86 -0.01
CA GLY A 73 -1.99 -8.65 -0.67
C GLY A 73 -2.35 -8.04 -2.00
N ASP A 74 -3.04 -8.80 -2.85
CA ASP A 74 -3.40 -8.35 -4.19
C ASP A 74 -4.32 -7.11 -4.18
N VAL A 75 -4.36 -6.39 -5.30
CA VAL A 75 -5.25 -5.23 -5.48
C VAL A 75 -6.68 -5.68 -5.20
N GLY A 76 -7.39 -5.02 -4.28
CA GLY A 76 -8.77 -5.35 -3.94
C GLY A 76 -8.95 -6.53 -2.97
N CYS A 77 -7.91 -7.04 -2.31
CA CYS A 77 -8.05 -8.05 -1.24
C CYS A 77 -8.52 -7.49 0.12
N GLY A 78 -8.96 -6.23 0.19
CA GLY A 78 -9.48 -5.63 1.43
C GLY A 78 -8.43 -5.10 2.41
N LYS A 79 -7.19 -4.80 1.96
CA LYS A 79 -6.12 -4.20 2.81
C LYS A 79 -6.60 -2.98 3.60
N THR A 80 -7.32 -2.08 2.94
CA THR A 80 -7.85 -0.85 3.56
C THR A 80 -8.76 -1.15 4.75
N VAL A 81 -9.61 -2.17 4.65
CA VAL A 81 -10.53 -2.57 5.73
C VAL A 81 -9.77 -3.18 6.90
N VAL A 82 -8.76 -4.01 6.62
CA VAL A 82 -7.86 -4.57 7.65
C VAL A 82 -7.14 -3.45 8.40
N ALA A 83 -6.57 -2.48 7.69
CA ALA A 83 -5.90 -1.34 8.31
C ALA A 83 -6.89 -0.45 9.08
N PHE A 84 -8.12 -0.28 8.58
CA PHE A 84 -9.15 0.49 9.25
C PHE A 84 -9.57 -0.13 10.58
N LEU A 85 -9.76 -1.45 10.64
CA LEU A 85 -10.06 -2.18 11.88
C LEU A 85 -8.90 -2.08 12.89
N ALA A 86 -7.65 -2.09 12.42
CA ALA A 86 -6.49 -1.84 13.27
C ALA A 86 -6.51 -0.41 13.85
N CYS A 87 -6.88 0.60 13.06
CA CYS A 87 -7.06 1.98 13.55
C CYS A 87 -8.18 2.06 14.60
N MET A 88 -9.29 1.34 14.40
CA MET A 88 -10.40 1.31 15.35
C MET A 88 -9.99 0.76 16.71
N GLU A 89 -9.16 -0.27 16.75
CA GLU A 89 -8.62 -0.83 18.01
C GLU A 89 -7.79 0.19 18.79
N VAL A 90 -7.01 1.00 18.08
CA VAL A 90 -6.21 2.08 18.66
C VAL A 90 -7.08 3.22 19.18
N ILE A 91 -8.12 3.60 18.41
CA ILE A 91 -9.05 4.65 18.81
C ILE A 91 -9.90 4.23 20.01
N ALA A 92 -10.30 2.96 20.09
CA ALA A 92 -10.99 2.41 21.26
C ALA A 92 -10.14 2.48 22.55
N SER A 93 -8.82 2.53 22.40
CA SER A 93 -7.87 2.71 23.51
C SER A 93 -7.62 4.19 23.87
N GLY A 94 -8.31 5.13 23.21
CA GLY A 94 -8.21 6.58 23.47
C GLY A 94 -7.10 7.31 22.71
N PHE A 95 -6.50 6.67 21.71
CA PHE A 95 -5.42 7.26 20.90
C PHE A 95 -5.91 7.69 19.51
N GLN A 96 -5.07 8.44 18.80
CA GLN A 96 -5.34 8.89 17.43
C GLN A 96 -4.71 7.98 16.39
N ALA A 97 -5.31 7.96 15.20
CA ALA A 97 -4.84 7.22 14.03
C ALA A 97 -4.68 8.13 12.81
N ALA A 98 -3.71 7.81 11.94
CA ALA A 98 -3.52 8.50 10.67
C ALA A 98 -3.42 7.50 9.51
N ILE A 99 -4.11 7.78 8.40
CA ILE A 99 -3.93 7.06 7.12
C ILE A 99 -3.35 8.03 6.10
N MET A 100 -2.15 7.72 5.63
CA MET A 100 -1.50 8.43 4.54
C MET A 100 -1.67 7.69 3.22
N VAL A 101 -2.04 8.45 2.20
CA VAL A 101 -2.48 7.95 0.89
C VAL A 101 -1.74 8.70 -0.22
N PRO A 102 -1.37 8.07 -1.35
CA PRO A 102 -0.51 8.70 -2.37
C PRO A 102 -1.11 9.92 -3.07
N THR A 103 -2.42 9.95 -3.31
CA THR A 103 -3.09 11.01 -4.09
C THR A 103 -4.34 11.51 -3.38
N GLU A 104 -4.75 12.74 -3.71
CA GLU A 104 -5.94 13.36 -3.09
C GLU A 104 -7.22 12.60 -3.44
N LEU A 105 -7.35 12.12 -4.67
CA LEU A 105 -8.51 11.35 -5.11
C LEU A 105 -8.73 10.10 -4.25
N VAL A 106 -7.65 9.36 -3.95
CA VAL A 106 -7.74 8.16 -3.11
C VAL A 106 -8.01 8.53 -1.65
N ALA A 107 -7.47 9.65 -1.17
CA ALA A 107 -7.77 10.14 0.17
C ALA A 107 -9.27 10.46 0.32
N ILE A 108 -9.87 11.13 -0.67
CA ILE A 108 -11.31 11.42 -0.72
C ILE A 108 -12.12 10.12 -0.75
N GLN A 109 -11.77 9.18 -1.63
CA GLN A 109 -12.46 7.89 -1.73
C GLN A 109 -12.41 7.08 -0.44
N HIS A 110 -11.23 6.99 0.19
CA HIS A 110 -11.08 6.32 1.48
C HIS A 110 -11.90 7.03 2.55
N HIS A 111 -11.90 8.37 2.58
CA HIS A 111 -12.72 9.13 3.52
C HIS A 111 -14.22 8.88 3.34
N GLU A 112 -14.74 8.96 2.12
CA GLU A 112 -16.15 8.67 1.81
C GLU A 112 -16.52 7.24 2.19
N HIS A 113 -15.71 6.26 1.77
CA HIS A 113 -15.97 4.85 2.05
C HIS A 113 -15.95 4.55 3.55
N LEU A 114 -14.92 4.98 4.27
CA LEU A 114 -14.78 4.71 5.70
C LEU A 114 -15.84 5.45 6.53
N THR A 115 -16.22 6.67 6.13
CA THR A 115 -17.31 7.41 6.78
C THR A 115 -18.64 6.69 6.60
N SER A 116 -18.91 6.14 5.40
CA SER A 116 -20.12 5.35 5.13
C SER A 116 -20.18 4.07 5.97
N LEU A 117 -19.05 3.39 6.19
CA LEU A 117 -19.00 2.22 7.07
C LEU A 117 -19.30 2.59 8.53
N LEU A 118 -18.86 3.77 8.97
CA LEU A 118 -19.16 4.27 10.30
C LEU A 118 -20.61 4.72 10.47
N GLU A 119 -21.40 4.92 9.41
CA GLU A 119 -22.84 5.26 9.51
C GLU A 119 -23.67 4.13 10.11
N ASN A 120 -23.19 2.90 9.96
CA ASN A 120 -23.84 1.71 10.50
C ASN A 120 -23.47 1.42 11.96
N VAL A 121 -22.59 2.22 12.57
CA VAL A 121 -22.15 2.07 13.96
C VAL A 121 -22.93 3.04 14.86
N ASP A 122 -23.23 2.63 16.09
CA ASP A 122 -23.97 3.44 17.07
C ASP A 122 -23.39 4.85 17.23
N ALA A 123 -24.27 5.86 17.16
CA ALA A 123 -23.88 7.27 17.15
C ALA A 123 -23.08 7.73 18.38
N GLN A 124 -23.21 7.05 19.51
CA GLN A 124 -22.48 7.38 20.75
C GLN A 124 -21.01 6.93 20.73
N CYS A 125 -20.67 5.91 19.93
CA CYS A 125 -19.33 5.32 19.86
C CYS A 125 -18.61 5.66 18.56
N ARG A 126 -19.13 6.63 17.81
CA ARG A 126 -18.67 6.94 16.47
C ARG A 126 -17.41 7.82 16.51
N PRO A 127 -16.27 7.34 16.00
CA PRO A 127 -15.05 8.14 15.98
C PRO A 127 -15.15 9.24 14.93
N SER A 128 -14.56 10.39 15.21
CA SER A 128 -14.46 11.49 14.24
C SER A 128 -13.36 11.18 13.23
N VAL A 129 -13.72 11.07 11.95
CA VAL A 129 -12.80 10.90 10.83
C VAL A 129 -12.82 12.18 9.99
N VAL A 130 -11.63 12.70 9.65
CA VAL A 130 -11.51 13.92 8.82
C VAL A 130 -10.54 13.73 7.67
N LEU A 131 -10.74 14.49 6.60
CA LEU A 131 -9.87 14.55 5.43
C LEU A 131 -8.92 15.76 5.49
N LEU A 132 -7.63 15.53 5.28
CA LEU A 132 -6.62 16.59 5.14
C LEU A 132 -5.81 16.40 3.84
N THR A 133 -6.17 17.18 2.81
CA THR A 133 -5.47 17.25 1.51
C THR A 133 -4.98 18.67 1.24
N GLY A 134 -4.17 18.86 0.18
CA GLY A 134 -3.68 20.18 -0.23
C GLY A 134 -4.79 21.10 -0.78
N SER A 135 -5.88 20.49 -1.26
CA SER A 135 -7.10 21.16 -1.73
C SER A 135 -8.03 21.68 -0.62
N VAL A 136 -7.83 21.30 0.65
CA VAL A 136 -8.68 21.77 1.76
C VAL A 136 -8.48 23.28 2.00
N LEU A 137 -9.59 24.01 2.15
CA LEU A 137 -9.55 25.46 2.41
C LEU A 137 -8.73 25.79 3.66
N SER A 138 -7.93 26.85 3.58
CA SER A 138 -7.00 27.24 4.66
C SER A 138 -7.67 27.44 6.02
N LYS A 139 -8.94 27.90 6.05
CA LYS A 139 -9.73 28.03 7.28
C LYS A 139 -10.09 26.67 7.89
N GLN A 140 -10.53 25.72 7.07
CA GLN A 140 -10.86 24.36 7.51
C GLN A 140 -9.62 23.60 7.93
N SER A 141 -8.53 23.70 7.17
CA SER A 141 -7.23 23.11 7.53
C SER A 141 -6.77 23.57 8.91
N LYS A 142 -6.86 24.88 9.23
CA LYS A 142 -6.54 25.39 10.58
C LYS A 142 -7.43 24.81 11.68
N MET A 143 -8.72 24.57 11.42
CA MET A 143 -9.62 23.93 12.38
C MET A 143 -9.24 22.47 12.61
N ILE A 144 -8.94 21.74 11.53
CA ILE A 144 -8.50 20.34 11.59
C ILE A 144 -7.19 20.22 12.39
N LEU A 145 -6.19 21.07 12.10
CA LEU A 145 -4.92 21.05 12.82
C LEU A 145 -5.11 21.30 14.32
N LYS A 146 -6.01 22.23 14.70
CA LYS A 146 -6.36 22.45 16.10
C LYS A 146 -7.03 21.23 16.73
N GLY A 147 -8.00 20.62 16.03
CA GLY A 147 -8.70 19.43 16.53
C GLY A 147 -7.79 18.21 16.68
N LEU A 148 -6.75 18.09 15.83
CA LEU A 148 -5.72 17.05 15.97
C LEU A 148 -4.85 17.29 17.19
N GLN A 149 -4.48 18.55 17.46
CA GLN A 149 -3.68 18.95 18.61
C GLN A 149 -4.46 18.81 19.93
N THR A 150 -5.77 19.09 19.94
CA THR A 150 -6.61 18.94 21.15
C THR A 150 -7.07 17.51 21.41
N GLY A 151 -6.95 16.61 20.42
CA GLY A 151 -7.42 15.24 20.53
C GLY A 151 -8.93 15.07 20.25
N GLU A 152 -9.63 16.13 19.85
CA GLU A 152 -11.03 16.06 19.41
C GLU A 152 -11.20 15.17 18.17
N ILE A 153 -10.17 15.15 17.30
CA ILE A 153 -10.17 14.35 16.08
C ILE A 153 -9.49 13.01 16.34
N ASN A 154 -10.25 11.91 16.30
CA ASN A 154 -9.71 10.56 16.49
C ASN A 154 -8.88 10.06 15.29
N MET A 155 -9.26 10.42 14.07
CA MET A 155 -8.64 9.87 12.87
C MET A 155 -8.52 10.88 11.74
N VAL A 156 -7.38 10.87 11.05
CA VAL A 156 -7.16 11.69 9.84
C VAL A 156 -6.78 10.82 8.65
N ILE A 157 -7.35 11.13 7.50
CA ILE A 157 -6.97 10.56 6.20
C ILE A 157 -6.40 11.71 5.36
N GLY A 158 -5.24 11.51 4.75
CA GLY A 158 -4.60 12.59 4.00
C GLY A 158 -3.46 12.14 3.13
N THR A 159 -2.89 13.09 2.41
CA THR A 159 -1.72 12.85 1.54
C THR A 159 -0.41 13.19 2.26
N HIS A 160 0.66 13.45 1.52
CA HIS A 160 1.94 13.93 2.05
C HIS A 160 1.81 15.20 2.95
N SER A 161 0.69 15.92 2.86
CA SER A 161 0.35 17.04 3.76
C SER A 161 0.33 16.64 5.25
N LEU A 162 0.09 15.36 5.58
CA LEU A 162 0.16 14.85 6.94
C LEU A 162 1.57 14.88 7.54
N ILE A 163 2.60 14.88 6.70
CA ILE A 163 4.01 14.96 7.11
C ILE A 163 4.53 16.40 7.07
N ALA A 164 3.66 17.42 6.98
CA ALA A 164 4.10 18.82 7.06
C ALA A 164 4.50 19.19 8.52
N ASP A 165 5.38 20.17 8.72
CA ASP A 165 5.86 20.55 10.08
C ASP A 165 4.74 21.13 10.97
N LYS A 166 3.60 21.48 10.37
CA LYS A 166 2.47 22.12 11.05
C LYS A 166 1.46 21.14 11.65
N VAL A 167 1.63 19.84 11.40
CA VAL A 167 0.69 18.80 11.85
C VAL A 167 1.20 18.24 13.17
N GLU A 168 0.47 18.54 14.24
CA GLU A 168 0.72 18.03 15.59
C GLU A 168 -0.48 17.22 16.05
N PHE A 169 -0.19 16.07 16.66
CA PHE A 169 -1.20 15.17 17.21
C PHE A 169 -1.12 15.18 18.73
N SER A 170 -2.27 15.10 19.39
CA SER A 170 -2.34 14.92 20.85
C SER A 170 -1.73 13.58 21.28
N ALA A 171 -2.12 12.49 20.60
CA ALA A 171 -1.74 11.13 20.99
C ALA A 171 -1.78 10.15 19.80
N LEU A 172 -1.00 10.41 18.74
CA LEU A 172 -0.92 9.50 17.59
C LEU A 172 -0.27 8.17 18.00
N ARG A 173 -0.96 7.06 17.72
CA ARG A 173 -0.47 5.72 18.08
C ARG A 173 -0.37 4.76 16.91
N ILE A 174 -1.06 5.01 15.79
CA ILE A 174 -0.89 4.24 14.56
C ILE A 174 -0.84 5.13 13.33
N ALA A 175 0.14 4.88 12.46
CA ALA A 175 0.26 5.49 11.16
C ALA A 175 0.19 4.40 10.07
N VAL A 176 -0.84 4.46 9.24
CA VAL A 176 -1.02 3.58 8.09
C VAL A 176 -0.51 4.29 6.84
N ILE A 177 0.31 3.60 6.04
CA ILE A 177 0.86 4.13 4.79
C ILE A 177 0.40 3.26 3.63
N ASP A 178 -0.49 3.76 2.79
CA ASP A 178 -0.93 3.07 1.57
C ASP A 178 0.06 3.30 0.42
N GLU A 179 0.29 2.28 -0.43
CA GLU A 179 1.27 2.30 -1.52
C GLU A 179 2.66 2.87 -1.13
N GLN A 180 3.27 2.29 -0.10
CA GLN A 180 4.55 2.72 0.46
C GLN A 180 5.66 2.97 -0.59
N GLN A 181 5.67 2.19 -1.68
CA GLN A 181 6.65 2.35 -2.77
C GLN A 181 6.69 3.73 -3.43
N ARG A 182 5.62 4.55 -3.30
CA ARG A 182 5.58 5.91 -3.87
C ARG A 182 6.09 6.99 -2.94
N PHE A 183 6.29 6.65 -1.67
CA PHE A 183 6.78 7.57 -0.65
C PHE A 183 8.30 7.42 -0.52
N GLY A 184 9.02 8.51 -0.80
CA GLY A 184 10.49 8.53 -0.76
C GLY A 184 11.03 8.14 0.62
N VAL A 185 12.25 7.60 0.65
CA VAL A 185 12.95 7.17 1.90
C VAL A 185 12.99 8.29 2.95
N ILE A 186 13.10 9.54 2.52
CA ILE A 186 13.16 10.75 3.36
C ILE A 186 11.81 11.08 4.03
N GLN A 187 10.68 10.78 3.36
CA GLN A 187 9.35 10.98 3.93
C GLN A 187 9.07 9.98 5.06
N ARG A 188 9.60 8.75 4.95
CA ARG A 188 9.59 7.74 6.02
C ARG A 188 10.37 8.20 7.25
N GLY A 189 11.57 8.73 7.03
CA GLY A 189 12.41 9.29 8.09
C GLY A 189 11.75 10.47 8.80
N ARG A 190 10.99 11.30 8.09
CA ARG A 190 10.27 12.45 8.66
C ARG A 190 9.04 12.09 9.47
N PHE A 191 8.33 11.01 9.15
CA PHE A 191 7.29 10.52 10.06
C PHE A 191 7.96 10.08 11.36
N ASN A 192 8.98 9.21 11.29
CA ASN A 192 9.74 8.74 12.45
C ASN A 192 10.44 9.88 13.23
N SER A 193 10.88 10.95 12.56
CA SER A 193 11.61 12.06 13.19
C SER A 193 10.72 13.21 13.67
N LYS A 194 9.50 13.39 13.12
CA LYS A 194 8.54 14.41 13.61
C LYS A 194 7.77 13.96 14.84
N LEU A 195 7.90 12.69 15.22
CA LEU A 195 7.34 12.12 16.43
C LEU A 195 8.18 12.41 17.68
N TYR A 196 9.26 13.17 17.51
CA TYR A 196 10.10 13.76 18.55
C TYR A 196 10.37 15.21 18.08
N PRO A 197 9.76 16.31 18.61
CA PRO A 197 9.51 16.59 20.03
C PRO A 197 8.26 17.48 20.37
N SER A 198 8.10 17.75 21.68
CA SER A 198 7.44 18.91 22.34
C SER A 198 5.91 19.06 22.35
N SER A 199 5.25 18.58 23.42
CA SER A 199 4.54 19.40 24.43
C SER A 199 3.51 18.59 25.23
N LEU A 200 3.81 18.34 26.52
CA LEU A 200 3.10 18.92 27.69
C LEU A 200 1.73 18.31 28.01
N PHE A 201 1.74 17.06 28.51
CA PHE A 201 0.70 16.61 29.43
C PHE A 201 0.87 17.33 30.78
N GLN A 202 0.20 18.47 30.96
CA GLN A 202 -0.08 19.03 32.27
C GLN A 202 -1.44 18.50 32.71
N ARG A 203 -1.46 17.32 33.37
CA ARG A 203 -2.66 16.93 34.12
C ARG A 203 -2.65 17.71 35.42
N THR A 204 -3.42 18.79 35.45
CA THR A 204 -3.90 19.41 36.69
C THR A 204 -4.63 18.37 37.52
N SER A 205 -3.97 17.86 38.56
CA SER A 205 -4.63 17.27 39.71
C SER A 205 -4.06 17.93 40.96
N ASN A 206 -4.87 18.78 41.57
CA ASN A 206 -4.61 19.38 42.87
C ASN A 206 -4.56 18.27 43.91
N THR A 207 -3.36 17.84 44.31
CA THR A 207 -3.13 17.31 45.66
C THR A 207 -1.64 17.45 46.00
N SER A 208 -1.41 17.96 47.19
CA SER A 208 -0.16 18.42 47.79
C SER A 208 0.99 17.40 47.81
N LEU A 209 2.18 17.90 47.44
CA LEU A 209 3.52 17.64 47.99
C LEU A 209 3.95 16.17 48.14
N THR A 210 4.73 15.67 47.17
CA THR A 210 6.09 15.12 47.33
C THR A 210 6.67 14.73 45.97
N GLU A 211 7.93 15.09 45.74
CA GLU A 211 8.70 14.91 44.50
C GLU A 211 8.90 13.43 44.11
N SER A 212 8.65 13.08 42.84
CA SER A 212 9.36 12.00 42.14
C SER A 212 9.04 12.01 40.63
N ILE A 213 10.02 12.44 39.83
CA ILE A 213 10.35 12.08 38.43
C ILE A 213 9.14 11.61 37.59
N GLU A 214 8.55 12.52 36.81
CA GLU A 214 7.62 12.18 35.73
C GLU A 214 8.37 11.46 34.59
N ASP A 215 8.38 10.12 34.61
CA ASP A 215 8.73 9.30 33.44
C ASP A 215 7.71 9.55 32.32
N LYS A 216 7.91 10.60 31.53
CA LYS A 216 7.14 10.85 30.30
C LYS A 216 7.51 9.78 29.29
N THR A 217 6.72 8.71 29.24
CA THR A 217 6.90 7.60 28.31
C THR A 217 6.63 8.09 26.89
N TYR A 218 7.67 8.53 26.19
CA TYR A 218 7.60 8.85 24.77
C TYR A 218 7.40 7.54 23.99
N MET A 219 6.18 7.29 23.54
CA MET A 219 5.86 6.08 22.78
C MET A 219 5.84 6.39 21.28
N VAL A 220 6.74 5.73 20.55
CA VAL A 220 6.73 5.78 19.08
C VAL A 220 5.46 5.09 18.58
N PRO A 221 4.70 5.70 17.65
CA PRO A 221 3.54 5.07 17.05
C PRO A 221 3.92 3.83 16.25
N HIS A 222 2.95 2.93 16.17
CA HIS A 222 2.98 1.75 15.30
C HIS A 222 2.86 2.19 13.84
N VAL A 223 3.70 1.66 12.96
CA VAL A 223 3.69 1.89 11.51
C VAL A 223 3.15 0.64 10.80
N LEU A 224 2.06 0.81 10.06
CA LEU A 224 1.48 -0.22 9.19
C LEU A 224 1.56 0.25 7.73
N ALA A 225 2.52 -0.28 6.99
CA ALA A 225 2.59 -0.04 5.56
C ALA A 225 1.72 -1.05 4.79
N MET A 226 1.11 -0.61 3.69
CA MET A 226 0.35 -1.46 2.79
C MET A 226 0.99 -1.44 1.40
N SER A 227 1.09 -2.61 0.78
CA SER A 227 1.48 -2.72 -0.62
C SER A 227 0.52 -3.60 -1.40
N ALA A 228 0.17 -3.12 -2.60
CA ALA A 228 -0.55 -3.88 -3.60
C ALA A 228 0.38 -4.69 -4.51
N THR A 229 1.68 -4.37 -4.59
CA THR A 229 2.65 -5.25 -5.25
C THR A 229 3.06 -6.34 -4.27
N PRO A 230 2.80 -7.62 -4.59
CA PRO A 230 3.35 -8.68 -3.79
C PRO A 230 4.86 -8.69 -3.98
N ILE A 231 5.60 -8.56 -2.90
CA ILE A 231 7.06 -8.66 -2.93
C ILE A 231 7.41 -10.04 -2.37
N PRO A 232 8.30 -10.81 -3.02
CA PRO A 232 8.77 -12.07 -2.46
C PRO A 232 9.25 -11.87 -1.02
N ARG A 233 8.88 -12.78 -0.12
CA ARG A 233 9.21 -12.64 1.32
C ARG A 233 10.71 -12.46 1.54
N THR A 234 11.52 -13.17 0.76
CA THR A 234 12.99 -13.15 0.81
C THR A 234 13.53 -11.78 0.41
N LEU A 235 12.94 -11.18 -0.63
CA LEU A 235 13.24 -9.82 -1.06
C LEU A 235 12.78 -8.79 -0.03
N ALA A 236 11.59 -8.97 0.55
CA ALA A 236 11.08 -8.08 1.58
C ALA A 236 11.98 -8.09 2.82
N LEU A 237 12.47 -9.26 3.25
CA LEU A 237 13.43 -9.39 4.36
C LEU A 237 14.80 -8.79 4.02
N ALA A 238 15.23 -8.84 2.76
CA ALA A 238 16.50 -8.25 2.33
C ALA A 238 16.42 -6.71 2.23
N ILE A 239 15.31 -6.16 1.74
CA ILE A 239 15.13 -4.72 1.49
C ILE A 239 14.63 -3.99 2.73
N TYR A 240 13.72 -4.61 3.48
CA TYR A 240 13.00 -4.03 4.60
C TYR A 240 13.27 -4.83 5.88
N GLY A 241 14.49 -5.34 6.09
CA GLY A 241 14.82 -6.36 7.10
C GLY A 241 14.44 -6.08 8.56
N ASP A 242 13.94 -4.89 8.88
CA ASP A 242 13.35 -4.46 10.15
C ASP A 242 11.81 -4.58 10.22
N MET A 243 11.13 -4.85 9.10
CA MET A 243 9.66 -4.91 8.99
C MET A 243 9.12 -6.34 9.14
N SER A 244 8.13 -6.51 10.02
CA SER A 244 7.29 -7.72 10.06
C SER A 244 6.40 -7.80 8.82
N LEU A 245 6.10 -9.02 8.34
CA LEU A 245 5.30 -9.22 7.12
C LEU A 245 4.00 -9.97 7.43
N THR A 246 2.86 -9.38 7.06
CA THR A 246 1.55 -10.05 7.03
C THR A 246 1.08 -10.18 5.59
N LYS A 247 0.45 -11.32 5.27
CA LYS A 247 -0.08 -11.60 3.93
C LYS A 247 -1.57 -11.86 3.98
N ILE A 248 -2.30 -11.26 3.05
CA ILE A 248 -3.69 -11.60 2.71
C ILE A 248 -3.65 -12.41 1.42
N THR A 249 -4.02 -13.68 1.51
CA THR A 249 -4.01 -14.63 0.37
C THR A 249 -5.36 -14.76 -0.30
N ASP A 250 -6.45 -14.54 0.44
CA ASP A 250 -7.79 -14.82 -0.08
C ASP A 250 -8.36 -13.60 -0.81
N LEU A 251 -9.08 -13.85 -1.90
CA LEU A 251 -9.90 -12.84 -2.55
C LEU A 251 -11.23 -12.68 -1.78
N PRO A 252 -11.82 -11.47 -1.72
CA PRO A 252 -13.10 -11.25 -1.07
C PRO A 252 -14.23 -12.08 -1.72
N PRO A 253 -15.26 -12.44 -0.96
CA PRO A 253 -16.40 -13.19 -1.50
C PRO A 253 -17.08 -12.41 -2.65
N GLY A 254 -17.44 -13.12 -3.72
CA GLY A 254 -18.07 -12.55 -4.92
C GLY A 254 -17.09 -12.11 -6.02
N ARG A 255 -15.78 -12.10 -5.75
CA ARG A 255 -14.77 -11.74 -6.75
C ARG A 255 -14.26 -12.97 -7.51
N ALA A 256 -14.47 -12.98 -8.82
CA ALA A 256 -13.90 -13.97 -9.72
C ALA A 256 -12.50 -13.55 -10.19
N PRO A 257 -11.57 -14.50 -10.42
CA PRO A 257 -10.30 -14.20 -11.07
C PRO A 257 -10.55 -13.66 -12.49
N VAL A 258 -9.69 -12.74 -12.91
CA VAL A 258 -9.76 -12.11 -14.24
C VAL A 258 -9.23 -13.08 -15.29
N GLU A 259 -10.05 -13.41 -16.28
CA GLU A 259 -9.64 -14.24 -17.42
C GLU A 259 -8.62 -13.45 -18.26
N THR A 260 -7.40 -13.96 -18.36
CA THR A 260 -6.28 -13.24 -18.96
C THR A 260 -5.91 -13.87 -20.29
N PHE A 261 -5.74 -13.05 -21.33
CA PHE A 261 -5.37 -13.49 -22.69
C PHE A 261 -4.14 -12.73 -23.18
N CYS A 262 -3.22 -13.44 -23.84
CA CYS A 262 -2.02 -12.83 -24.42
C CYS A 262 -2.04 -13.02 -25.94
N PHE A 263 -2.01 -11.91 -26.68
CA PHE A 263 -1.99 -11.92 -28.14
C PHE A 263 -0.73 -11.25 -28.68
N GLU A 264 -0.28 -11.73 -29.84
CA GLU A 264 0.74 -11.05 -30.63
C GLU A 264 0.11 -9.86 -31.35
N GLY A 265 0.80 -8.73 -31.42
CA GLY A 265 0.35 -7.51 -32.09
C GLY A 265 0.44 -7.60 -33.61
N ASN A 266 -0.03 -8.71 -34.18
CA ASN A 266 -0.26 -8.88 -35.61
C ASN A 266 -1.75 -8.56 -35.93
N ASP A 267 -2.09 -8.44 -37.21
CA ASP A 267 -3.45 -8.07 -37.64
C ASP A 267 -4.52 -8.98 -37.01
N PHE A 268 -4.24 -10.29 -36.93
CA PHE A 268 -5.13 -11.28 -36.34
C PHE A 268 -5.32 -11.10 -34.82
N GLY A 269 -4.24 -10.79 -34.08
CA GLY A 269 -4.31 -10.55 -32.64
C GLY A 269 -5.05 -9.27 -32.30
N PHE A 270 -4.86 -8.22 -33.10
CA PHE A 270 -5.67 -6.99 -32.98
C PHE A 270 -7.13 -7.26 -33.31
N GLU A 271 -7.43 -7.98 -34.38
CA GLU A 271 -8.81 -8.35 -34.76
C GLU A 271 -9.52 -9.11 -33.64
N ASN A 272 -8.87 -10.14 -33.07
CA ASN A 272 -9.42 -10.89 -31.94
C ASN A 272 -9.64 -10.01 -30.70
N ALA A 273 -8.67 -9.16 -30.36
CA ALA A 273 -8.80 -8.25 -29.21
C ALA A 273 -9.98 -7.28 -29.40
N PHE A 274 -10.13 -6.71 -30.60
CA PHE A 274 -11.22 -5.80 -30.91
C PHE A 274 -12.58 -6.49 -30.96
N GLN A 275 -12.65 -7.73 -31.46
CA GLN A 275 -13.89 -8.52 -31.40
C GLN A 275 -14.32 -8.78 -29.95
N MET A 276 -13.38 -9.16 -29.09
CA MET A 276 -13.65 -9.36 -27.67
C MET A 276 -14.09 -8.06 -26.98
N MET A 277 -13.50 -6.92 -27.34
CA MET A 277 -13.93 -5.61 -26.85
C MET A 277 -15.37 -5.29 -27.28
N ASP A 278 -15.71 -5.57 -28.54
CA ASP A 278 -17.04 -5.31 -29.06
C ASP A 278 -18.11 -6.17 -28.36
N ASP A 279 -17.85 -7.46 -28.17
CA ASP A 279 -18.74 -8.37 -27.42
C ASP A 279 -18.98 -7.87 -25.99
N GLU A 280 -17.93 -7.36 -25.33
CA GLU A 280 -18.02 -6.84 -23.98
C GLU A 280 -18.82 -5.53 -23.91
N LEU A 281 -18.62 -4.61 -24.87
CA LEU A 281 -19.38 -3.36 -24.97
C LEU A 281 -20.86 -3.61 -25.26
N HIS A 282 -21.18 -4.60 -26.11
CA HIS A 282 -22.54 -5.04 -26.38
C HIS A 282 -23.23 -5.62 -25.15
N SER A 283 -22.49 -6.33 -24.29
CA SER A 283 -23.00 -6.84 -23.01
C SER A 283 -23.24 -5.74 -21.95
N GLY A 284 -22.91 -4.48 -22.27
CA GLY A 284 -23.04 -3.33 -21.38
C GLY A 284 -21.88 -3.17 -20.40
N GLY A 285 -20.73 -3.79 -20.68
CA GLY A 285 -19.49 -3.60 -19.95
C GLY A 285 -18.80 -2.27 -20.29
N LYS A 286 -17.80 -1.91 -19.49
CA LYS A 286 -16.88 -0.78 -19.77
C LYS A 286 -15.47 -1.31 -19.97
N VAL A 287 -14.73 -0.69 -20.88
CA VAL A 287 -13.41 -1.15 -21.33
C VAL A 287 -12.34 -0.10 -21.05
N TYR A 288 -11.26 -0.52 -20.39
CA TYR A 288 -10.03 0.26 -20.28
C TYR A 288 -9.06 -0.15 -21.39
N VAL A 289 -8.46 0.84 -22.06
CA VAL A 289 -7.38 0.63 -23.03
C VAL A 289 -6.16 1.41 -22.56
N VAL A 290 -5.07 0.72 -22.27
CA VAL A 290 -3.85 1.29 -21.69
C VAL A 290 -2.72 1.25 -22.69
N TYR A 291 -2.08 2.40 -22.92
CA TYR A 291 -0.91 2.55 -23.75
C TYR A 291 0.32 2.87 -22.89
N PRO A 292 1.50 2.33 -23.20
CA PRO A 292 2.73 2.69 -22.51
C PRO A 292 3.14 4.11 -22.89
N ILE A 293 3.69 4.83 -21.91
CA ILE A 293 4.38 6.09 -22.15
C ILE A 293 5.67 5.77 -22.92
N ILE A 294 5.85 6.38 -24.08
CA ILE A 294 7.09 6.28 -24.85
C ILE A 294 7.98 7.44 -24.39
N GLU A 295 8.98 7.17 -23.56
CA GLU A 295 9.99 8.17 -23.18
C GLU A 295 11.03 8.34 -24.30
N GLU A 296 10.66 8.88 -25.47
CA GLU A 296 11.67 9.31 -26.45
C GLU A 296 11.36 10.68 -27.07
N SER A 297 12.20 11.64 -26.67
CA SER A 297 12.49 12.97 -27.26
C SER A 297 11.58 14.17 -26.92
N GLU A 298 12.23 15.24 -26.46
CA GLU A 298 11.69 16.55 -26.03
C GLU A 298 10.99 17.37 -27.15
N LEU A 299 10.67 16.76 -28.30
CA LEU A 299 10.08 17.42 -29.45
C LEU A 299 8.98 16.52 -30.07
N LEU A 300 7.77 16.57 -29.47
CA LEU A 300 6.46 16.34 -30.14
C LEU A 300 6.10 14.96 -30.79
N PRO A 301 6.14 13.79 -30.09
CA PRO A 301 5.38 12.60 -30.59
C PRO A 301 4.38 11.94 -29.63
N ASP A 302 4.32 12.30 -28.33
CA ASP A 302 3.51 11.56 -27.34
C ASP A 302 1.99 11.75 -27.50
N LEU A 303 1.56 12.96 -27.85
CA LEU A 303 0.15 13.30 -28.03
C LEU A 303 -0.38 12.77 -29.36
N HIS A 304 0.47 12.72 -30.40
CA HIS A 304 0.03 12.27 -31.72
C HIS A 304 -0.24 10.76 -31.73
N ALA A 305 0.59 9.89 -31.16
CA ALA A 305 0.32 8.45 -31.20
C ALA A 305 -0.99 8.08 -30.47
N ALA A 306 -1.14 8.50 -29.21
CA ALA A 306 -2.35 8.20 -28.44
C ALA A 306 -3.61 8.91 -28.97
N SER A 307 -3.49 10.13 -29.51
CA SER A 307 -4.65 10.82 -30.11
C SER A 307 -5.01 10.26 -31.49
N THR A 308 -4.03 9.82 -32.29
CA THR A 308 -4.28 9.17 -33.59
C THR A 308 -4.89 7.79 -33.39
N ASP A 309 -4.41 7.05 -32.38
CA ASP A 309 -5.00 5.77 -31.98
C ASP A 309 -6.39 5.98 -31.36
N PHE A 310 -6.61 7.05 -30.59
CA PHE A 310 -7.92 7.46 -30.10
C PHE A 310 -8.90 7.74 -31.24
N GLU A 311 -8.49 8.51 -32.26
CA GLU A 311 -9.32 8.75 -33.44
C GLU A 311 -9.64 7.46 -34.19
N SER A 312 -8.67 6.56 -34.32
CA SER A 312 -8.85 5.26 -34.99
C SER A 312 -9.80 4.35 -34.22
N LEU A 313 -9.65 4.27 -32.89
CA LEU A 313 -10.55 3.55 -32.00
C LEU A 313 -11.95 4.16 -31.96
N SER A 314 -12.03 5.49 -31.92
CA SER A 314 -13.31 6.22 -31.92
C SER A 314 -14.07 6.02 -33.23
N LYS A 315 -13.37 5.91 -34.38
CA LYS A 315 -13.98 5.54 -35.68
C LYS A 315 -14.43 4.08 -35.70
N LYS A 316 -13.64 3.18 -35.11
CA LYS A 316 -13.98 1.74 -35.08
C LYS A 316 -15.15 1.43 -34.14
N PHE A 317 -15.25 2.16 -33.04
CA PHE A 317 -16.31 2.03 -32.03
C PHE A 317 -17.23 3.25 -32.02
N GLU A 318 -17.63 3.77 -33.20
CA GLU A 318 -18.53 4.94 -33.32
C GLU A 318 -19.86 4.79 -32.57
N SER A 319 -20.30 3.55 -32.34
CA SER A 319 -21.50 3.23 -31.56
C SER A 319 -21.35 3.50 -30.05
N TYR A 320 -20.12 3.72 -29.57
CA TYR A 320 -19.80 3.90 -28.16
C TYR A 320 -18.97 5.16 -27.93
N SER A 321 -19.22 5.81 -26.80
CA SER A 321 -18.50 7.01 -26.38
C SER A 321 -17.11 6.67 -25.82
N CYS A 322 -16.09 7.17 -26.50
CA CYS A 322 -14.69 7.02 -26.11
C CYS A 322 -14.21 8.26 -25.33
N GLY A 323 -13.48 8.04 -24.25
CA GLY A 323 -12.79 9.08 -23.47
C GLY A 323 -11.27 8.90 -23.51
N LEU A 324 -10.53 9.98 -23.30
CA LEU A 324 -9.07 9.98 -23.24
C LEU A 324 -8.60 10.47 -21.87
N LEU A 325 -7.55 9.84 -21.34
CA LEU A 325 -6.87 10.21 -20.11
C LEU A 325 -5.35 10.17 -20.33
N HIS A 326 -4.67 11.31 -20.19
CA HIS A 326 -3.22 11.35 -20.30
C HIS A 326 -2.59 12.23 -19.23
N GLY A 327 -1.29 12.02 -18.99
CA GLY A 327 -0.57 12.67 -17.90
C GLY A 327 -0.51 14.18 -17.93
N ARG A 328 -0.52 14.75 -19.15
CA ARG A 328 -0.50 16.20 -19.37
C ARG A 328 -1.84 16.91 -19.15
N MET A 329 -2.93 16.17 -18.90
CA MET A 329 -4.23 16.76 -18.57
C MET A 329 -4.17 17.41 -17.18
N THR A 330 -4.90 18.50 -17.01
CA THR A 330 -5.09 19.12 -15.69
C THR A 330 -5.84 18.18 -14.75
N SER A 331 -5.69 18.36 -13.44
CA SER A 331 -6.41 17.54 -12.45
C SER A 331 -7.92 17.61 -12.63
N GLU A 332 -8.46 18.78 -12.98
CA GLU A 332 -9.89 18.99 -13.22
C GLU A 332 -10.39 18.20 -14.45
N GLU A 333 -9.65 18.23 -15.56
CA GLU A 333 -9.98 17.48 -16.77
C GLU A 333 -9.90 15.96 -16.54
N LYS A 334 -8.90 15.49 -15.78
CA LYS A 334 -8.80 14.07 -15.40
C LYS A 334 -10.02 13.64 -14.59
N ASP A 335 -10.39 14.42 -13.58
CA ASP A 335 -11.54 14.13 -12.73
C ASP A 335 -12.86 14.14 -13.53
N GLU A 336 -13.01 15.05 -14.48
CA GLU A 336 -14.18 15.09 -15.36
C GLU A 336 -14.26 13.83 -16.25
N SER A 337 -13.19 13.47 -16.96
CA SER A 337 -13.13 12.26 -17.78
C SER A 337 -13.44 11.00 -16.97
N LEU A 338 -12.92 10.92 -15.73
CA LEU A 338 -13.19 9.81 -14.81
C LEU A 338 -14.65 9.79 -14.34
N LYS A 339 -15.26 10.95 -14.07
CA LYS A 339 -16.69 11.05 -13.73
C LYS A 339 -17.58 10.61 -14.89
N LYS A 340 -17.25 10.98 -16.13
CA LYS A 340 -17.97 10.53 -17.34
C LYS A 340 -17.89 9.01 -17.51
N PHE A 341 -16.72 8.44 -17.25
CA PHE A 341 -16.53 6.99 -17.34
C PHE A 341 -17.26 6.26 -16.20
N LYS A 342 -17.22 6.80 -14.98
CA LYS A 342 -17.93 6.22 -13.82
C LYS A 342 -19.46 6.27 -14.01
N SER A 343 -20.00 7.39 -14.48
CA SER A 343 -21.44 7.54 -14.77
C SER A 343 -21.91 6.69 -15.96
N GLY A 344 -21.00 6.24 -16.82
CA GLY A 344 -21.30 5.46 -18.01
C GLY A 344 -21.64 6.30 -19.24
N GLU A 345 -21.43 7.62 -19.17
CA GLU A 345 -21.45 8.51 -20.33
C GLU A 345 -20.36 8.13 -21.33
N THR A 346 -19.18 7.69 -20.86
CA THR A 346 -18.15 7.04 -21.68
C THR A 346 -18.04 5.56 -21.33
N ARG A 347 -17.90 4.70 -22.35
CA ARG A 347 -17.76 3.24 -22.17
C ARG A 347 -16.38 2.70 -22.46
N VAL A 348 -15.59 3.44 -23.25
CA VAL A 348 -14.19 3.11 -23.52
C VAL A 348 -13.32 4.24 -22.98
N LEU A 349 -12.33 3.93 -22.14
CA LEU A 349 -11.37 4.92 -21.65
C LEU A 349 -9.95 4.55 -22.09
N LEU A 350 -9.36 5.39 -22.93
CA LEU A 350 -7.97 5.28 -23.35
C LEU A 350 -7.07 6.02 -22.36
N SER A 351 -6.03 5.36 -21.85
CA SER A 351 -5.11 5.94 -20.86
C SER A 351 -3.64 5.68 -21.19
N THR A 352 -2.81 6.73 -21.21
CA THR A 352 -1.34 6.60 -21.39
C THR A 352 -0.60 6.49 -20.07
N GLN A 353 -1.10 7.15 -19.03
CA GLN A 353 -0.60 6.93 -17.69
C GLN A 353 -1.37 5.77 -17.08
N VAL A 354 -0.64 4.87 -16.41
CA VAL A 354 -1.20 3.78 -15.61
C VAL A 354 -2.25 4.40 -14.72
N ILE A 355 -3.52 4.12 -15.05
CA ILE A 355 -4.76 4.57 -14.39
C ILE A 355 -4.39 4.94 -12.97
N GLU A 356 -4.30 6.26 -12.72
CA GLU A 356 -3.83 6.81 -11.47
C GLU A 356 -4.49 6.03 -10.34
N ILE A 357 -3.63 5.54 -9.44
CA ILE A 357 -3.99 4.61 -8.39
C ILE A 357 -5.35 5.00 -7.83
N GLY A 358 -6.33 4.14 -7.98
CA GLY A 358 -7.49 4.16 -7.10
C GLY A 358 -8.80 4.55 -7.70
N VAL A 359 -8.92 4.87 -8.99
CA VAL A 359 -10.27 4.93 -9.58
C VAL A 359 -10.85 3.52 -9.65
N ASP A 360 -11.76 3.22 -8.72
CA ASP A 360 -12.56 2.01 -8.69
C ASP A 360 -13.80 2.22 -9.55
N VAL A 361 -13.93 1.43 -10.62
CA VAL A 361 -15.12 1.41 -11.46
C VAL A 361 -15.61 -0.04 -11.51
N PRO A 362 -16.59 -0.41 -10.66
CA PRO A 362 -17.10 -1.78 -10.58
C PRO A 362 -17.65 -2.33 -11.91
N ASP A 363 -18.19 -1.45 -12.76
CA ASP A 363 -18.73 -1.80 -14.08
C ASP A 363 -17.64 -2.05 -15.14
N ALA A 364 -16.38 -1.73 -14.86
CA ALA A 364 -15.28 -1.98 -15.78
C ALA A 364 -14.93 -3.47 -15.78
N SER A 365 -15.36 -4.15 -16.83
CA SER A 365 -15.23 -5.60 -16.99
C SER A 365 -14.08 -6.00 -17.91
N MET A 366 -13.49 -5.09 -18.68
CA MET A 366 -12.34 -5.43 -19.54
C MET A 366 -11.19 -4.45 -19.45
N MET A 367 -9.97 -5.00 -19.41
CA MET A 367 -8.70 -4.29 -19.48
C MET A 367 -7.96 -4.73 -20.75
N VAL A 368 -7.52 -3.79 -21.57
CA VAL A 368 -6.69 -4.03 -22.75
C VAL A 368 -5.41 -3.23 -22.59
N VAL A 369 -4.27 -3.91 -22.56
CA VAL A 369 -2.96 -3.25 -22.49
C VAL A 369 -2.26 -3.43 -23.81
N MET A 370 -2.05 -2.32 -24.49
CA MET A 370 -1.33 -2.22 -25.75
C MET A 370 0.18 -2.24 -25.46
N ASN A 371 0.97 -2.83 -26.36
CA ASN A 371 2.43 -2.91 -26.25
C ASN A 371 2.90 -3.31 -24.83
N ALA A 372 2.27 -4.37 -24.30
CA ALA A 372 2.42 -4.85 -22.94
C ALA A 372 3.88 -5.22 -22.59
N GLU A 373 4.71 -5.48 -23.60
CA GLU A 373 6.14 -5.76 -23.42
C GLU A 373 6.90 -4.62 -22.74
N ARG A 374 6.42 -3.38 -22.87
CA ARG A 374 7.03 -2.17 -22.28
C ARG A 374 6.75 -2.03 -20.78
N PHE A 375 5.75 -2.72 -20.25
CA PHE A 375 5.43 -2.69 -18.82
C PHE A 375 6.11 -3.82 -18.06
N GLY A 376 6.48 -3.56 -16.80
CA GLY A 376 6.93 -4.60 -15.89
C GLY A 376 5.80 -5.56 -15.50
N THR A 377 6.14 -6.80 -15.17
CA THR A 377 5.14 -7.84 -14.81
C THR A 377 4.33 -7.42 -13.58
N SER A 378 4.95 -6.75 -12.61
CA SER A 378 4.26 -6.17 -11.45
C SER A 378 3.27 -5.05 -11.83
N GLN A 379 3.62 -4.18 -12.79
CA GLN A 379 2.73 -3.14 -13.30
C GLN A 379 1.55 -3.74 -14.07
N LEU A 380 1.78 -4.75 -14.90
CA LEU A 380 0.73 -5.48 -15.62
C LEU A 380 -0.23 -6.18 -14.65
N HIS A 381 0.28 -6.79 -13.58
CA HIS A 381 -0.55 -7.37 -12.52
C HIS A 381 -1.42 -6.31 -11.82
N GLN A 382 -0.86 -5.13 -11.52
CA GLN A 382 -1.63 -4.02 -10.96
C GLN A 382 -2.73 -3.54 -11.92
N LEU A 383 -2.42 -3.39 -13.20
CA LEU A 383 -3.38 -3.01 -14.25
C LEU A 383 -4.52 -4.03 -14.35
N ARG A 384 -4.18 -5.32 -14.41
CA ARG A 384 -5.17 -6.41 -14.38
C ARG A 384 -6.07 -6.32 -13.15
N GLY A 385 -5.51 -5.99 -11.98
CA GLY A 385 -6.24 -5.84 -10.73
C GLY A 385 -7.17 -4.61 -10.66
N ARG A 386 -7.18 -3.73 -11.66
CA ARG A 386 -8.12 -2.60 -11.76
C ARG A 386 -9.49 -3.01 -12.29
N VAL A 387 -9.59 -4.13 -13.00
CA VAL A 387 -10.86 -4.72 -13.45
C VAL A 387 -11.26 -5.91 -12.56
N GLY A 388 -12.50 -6.37 -12.66
CA GLY A 388 -13.00 -7.47 -11.82
C GLY A 388 -13.28 -7.05 -10.39
N ARG A 389 -13.84 -5.84 -10.21
CA ARG A 389 -14.31 -5.33 -8.92
C ARG A 389 -15.83 -5.46 -8.73
N GLY A 390 -16.58 -5.64 -9.83
CA GLY A 390 -18.01 -5.97 -9.80
C GLY A 390 -18.27 -7.49 -9.82
N THR A 391 -19.55 -7.84 -9.98
CA THR A 391 -20.02 -9.24 -10.10
C THR A 391 -19.84 -9.83 -11.50
N ARG A 392 -19.55 -8.99 -12.50
CA ARG A 392 -19.31 -9.43 -13.88
C ARG A 392 -17.96 -10.14 -14.00
N ARG A 393 -17.94 -11.24 -14.76
CA ARG A 393 -16.68 -11.86 -15.18
C ARG A 393 -15.88 -10.84 -15.97
N SER A 394 -14.62 -10.66 -15.58
CA SER A 394 -13.76 -9.66 -16.17
C SER A 394 -12.65 -10.30 -16.97
N LYS A 395 -12.24 -9.62 -18.04
CA LYS A 395 -11.21 -10.08 -18.97
C LYS A 395 -10.05 -9.10 -19.01
N CYS A 396 -8.84 -9.60 -19.19
CA CYS A 396 -7.65 -8.78 -19.38
C CYS A 396 -6.89 -9.27 -20.61
N ILE A 397 -6.63 -8.39 -21.57
CA ILE A 397 -5.92 -8.68 -22.81
C ILE A 397 -4.57 -7.96 -22.78
N PHE A 398 -3.49 -8.72 -22.99
CA PHE A 398 -2.15 -8.19 -23.19
C PHE A 398 -1.74 -8.35 -24.65
N LEU A 399 -1.56 -7.23 -25.36
CA LEU A 399 -1.07 -7.20 -26.74
C LEU A 399 0.42 -6.90 -26.74
N SER A 400 1.22 -7.75 -27.38
CA SER A 400 2.67 -7.59 -27.47
C SER A 400 3.14 -7.45 -28.91
N SER A 401 3.91 -6.42 -29.23
CA SER A 401 4.52 -6.27 -30.56
C SER A 401 5.67 -7.26 -30.81
N SER A 402 6.12 -7.99 -29.77
CA SER A 402 7.24 -8.93 -29.86
C SER A 402 6.87 -10.34 -29.42
N SER A 403 7.20 -11.33 -30.26
CA SER A 403 7.04 -12.76 -29.95
C SER A 403 7.89 -13.22 -28.77
N LYS A 404 9.08 -12.64 -28.56
CA LYS A 404 9.95 -12.97 -27.41
C LYS A 404 9.34 -12.54 -26.08
N ALA A 405 8.61 -11.44 -26.06
CA ALA A 405 7.97 -10.92 -24.86
C ALA A 405 6.71 -11.72 -24.47
N LEU A 406 6.10 -12.47 -25.40
CA LEU A 406 4.94 -13.33 -25.12
C LEU A 406 5.23 -14.38 -24.04
N ASN A 407 6.44 -14.94 -24.00
CA ASN A 407 6.77 -15.94 -22.97
C ASN A 407 6.67 -15.37 -21.56
N ARG A 408 7.04 -14.10 -21.36
CA ARG A 408 6.88 -13.39 -20.09
C ARG A 408 5.40 -13.14 -19.79
N LEU A 409 4.62 -12.74 -20.80
CA LEU A 409 3.20 -12.46 -20.65
C LEU A 409 2.37 -13.72 -20.38
N LYS A 410 2.75 -14.88 -20.94
CA LYS A 410 2.11 -16.18 -20.66
C LYS A 410 2.15 -16.57 -19.18
N ILE A 411 3.10 -16.04 -18.40
CA ILE A 411 3.14 -16.25 -16.96
C ILE A 411 1.97 -15.53 -16.28
N LEU A 412 1.59 -14.34 -16.77
CA LEU A 412 0.41 -13.58 -16.30
C LEU A 412 -0.90 -14.27 -16.69
N GLU A 413 -0.92 -14.97 -17.83
CA GLU A 413 -2.03 -15.82 -18.25
C GLU A 413 -2.18 -17.07 -17.36
N ALA A 414 -1.07 -17.72 -17.02
CA ALA A 414 -1.07 -18.94 -16.21
C ALA A 414 -1.34 -18.71 -14.72
N SER A 415 -1.04 -17.52 -14.17
CA SER A 415 -1.18 -17.25 -12.74
C SER A 415 -1.88 -15.92 -12.45
N SER A 416 -2.91 -15.99 -11.60
CA SER A 416 -3.53 -14.82 -10.99
C SER A 416 -2.82 -14.35 -9.72
N ASP A 417 -2.01 -15.21 -9.09
CA ASP A 417 -1.32 -14.92 -7.83
C ASP A 417 -0.14 -13.96 -8.04
N GLY A 418 -0.26 -12.74 -7.53
CA GLY A 418 0.77 -11.73 -7.69
C GLY A 418 2.10 -12.06 -7.00
N PHE A 419 2.12 -12.93 -5.98
CA PHE A 419 3.37 -13.38 -5.35
C PHE A 419 4.18 -14.27 -6.28
N ASN A 420 3.51 -15.24 -6.91
CA ASN A 420 4.14 -16.11 -7.90
C ASN A 420 4.64 -15.29 -9.10
N LEU A 421 3.86 -14.28 -9.51
CA LEU A 421 4.26 -13.37 -10.58
C LEU A 421 5.48 -12.52 -10.20
N ALA A 422 5.56 -12.02 -8.97
CA ALA A 422 6.70 -11.24 -8.52
C ALA A 422 7.98 -12.08 -8.38
N LEU A 423 7.85 -13.34 -7.97
CA LEU A 423 8.94 -14.31 -7.98
C LEU A 423 9.41 -14.63 -9.41
N ALA A 424 8.48 -14.87 -10.33
CA ALA A 424 8.82 -15.11 -11.73
C ALA A 424 9.47 -13.89 -12.39
N ASP A 425 8.99 -12.67 -12.10
CA ASP A 425 9.59 -11.42 -12.59
C ASP A 425 11.00 -11.23 -12.06
N LEU A 426 11.22 -11.54 -10.77
CA LEU A 426 12.54 -11.52 -10.14
C LEU A 426 13.51 -12.48 -10.86
N LEU A 427 13.09 -13.73 -11.09
CA LEU A 427 13.89 -14.74 -11.78
C LEU A 427 14.23 -14.36 -13.22
N LEU A 428 13.30 -13.69 -13.93
CA LEU A 428 13.49 -13.28 -15.33
C LEU A 428 14.39 -12.03 -15.47
N ARG A 429 14.31 -11.10 -14.52
CA ARG A 429 15.04 -9.82 -14.58
C ARG A 429 16.40 -9.84 -13.86
N GLY A 430 16.56 -10.76 -12.90
CA GLY A 430 17.64 -10.71 -11.92
C GLY A 430 17.43 -9.61 -10.87
N PRO A 431 18.12 -9.69 -9.71
CA PRO A 431 17.83 -8.85 -8.55
C PRO A 431 18.24 -7.38 -8.72
N GLY A 432 19.13 -7.06 -9.67
CA GLY A 432 19.73 -5.73 -9.82
C GLY A 432 18.81 -4.64 -10.40
N ASN A 433 17.67 -4.98 -11.00
CA ASN A 433 16.80 -4.02 -11.72
C ASN A 433 15.44 -3.75 -11.03
N LEU A 434 15.19 -4.30 -9.84
CA LEU A 434 13.86 -4.30 -9.21
C LEU A 434 13.34 -2.94 -8.74
N LEU A 435 14.22 -1.97 -8.47
CA LEU A 435 13.84 -0.67 -7.89
C LEU A 435 13.87 0.50 -8.88
N GLY A 436 13.98 0.22 -10.18
CA GLY A 436 14.06 1.26 -11.20
C GLY A 436 15.42 1.97 -11.21
N LYS A 437 15.81 2.46 -12.38
CA LYS A 437 17.03 3.26 -12.51
C LYS A 437 16.90 4.51 -11.63
N LYS A 438 17.84 4.66 -10.67
CA LYS A 438 18.13 5.86 -9.84
C LYS A 438 17.29 6.11 -8.56
N GLN A 439 16.53 5.16 -8.01
CA GLN A 439 15.79 5.38 -6.74
C GLN A 439 16.17 4.48 -5.56
N SER A 440 17.41 4.03 -5.48
CA SER A 440 17.97 3.53 -4.23
C SER A 440 19.33 4.16 -3.98
N GLY A 441 19.45 4.86 -2.85
CA GLY A 441 20.71 4.79 -2.11
C GLY A 441 21.01 3.31 -1.95
N HIS A 442 22.05 2.86 -2.64
CA HIS A 442 22.56 1.50 -2.77
C HIS A 442 21.75 0.42 -2.03
N LEU A 443 20.99 -0.37 -2.80
CA LEU A 443 20.84 -1.78 -2.42
C LEU A 443 22.28 -2.31 -2.20
N PRO A 444 22.59 -2.95 -1.06
CA PRO A 444 23.89 -3.60 -0.94
C PRO A 444 23.97 -4.61 -2.08
N ASP A 445 24.94 -4.44 -2.97
CA ASP A 445 25.26 -5.48 -3.95
C ASP A 445 25.57 -6.73 -3.13
N PHE A 446 24.70 -7.73 -3.20
CA PHE A 446 24.94 -9.00 -2.52
C PHE A 446 26.04 -9.71 -3.30
N PRO A 447 27.29 -9.77 -2.80
CA PRO A 447 28.40 -10.30 -3.60
C PRO A 447 28.30 -11.82 -3.76
N VAL A 448 27.52 -12.49 -2.91
CA VAL A 448 27.38 -13.95 -2.86
C VAL A 448 25.90 -14.38 -2.90
N THR A 449 25.01 -13.61 -2.28
CA THR A 449 23.63 -14.04 -2.02
C THR A 449 22.72 -13.78 -3.21
N ARG A 450 22.11 -14.83 -3.75
CA ARG A 450 21.05 -14.74 -4.75
C ARG A 450 19.71 -14.74 -4.03
N LEU A 451 19.08 -13.56 -3.94
CA LEU A 451 17.77 -13.38 -3.26
C LEU A 451 16.66 -14.33 -3.75
N GLU A 452 16.81 -14.83 -4.98
CA GLU A 452 15.95 -15.81 -5.64
C GLU A 452 16.03 -17.21 -5.03
N LEU A 453 17.24 -17.63 -4.62
CA LEU A 453 17.56 -19.02 -4.24
C LEU A 453 17.86 -19.13 -2.74
N ASP A 454 18.51 -18.12 -2.17
CA ASP A 454 19.03 -18.12 -0.81
C ASP A 454 18.04 -17.61 0.22
N GLY A 455 16.75 -17.60 -0.12
CA GLY A 455 15.69 -17.11 0.72
C GLY A 455 15.65 -17.72 2.13
N ASN A 456 15.83 -19.04 2.19
CA ASN A 456 15.87 -19.78 3.44
C ASN A 456 17.08 -19.39 4.28
N ILE A 457 18.24 -19.21 3.64
CA ILE A 457 19.49 -18.81 4.31
C ILE A 457 19.35 -17.41 4.91
N LEU A 458 18.74 -16.47 4.19
CA LEU A 458 18.46 -15.13 4.71
C LEU A 458 17.52 -15.17 5.92
N GLN A 459 16.49 -16.01 5.87
CA GLN A 459 15.59 -16.19 6.99
C GLN A 459 16.30 -16.78 8.22
N GLU A 460 17.14 -17.80 8.02
CA GLU A 460 17.93 -18.40 9.09
C GLU A 460 18.97 -17.43 9.65
N ALA A 461 19.64 -16.66 8.80
CA ALA A 461 20.59 -15.63 9.21
C ALA A 461 19.92 -14.52 10.02
N HIS A 462 18.73 -14.08 9.63
CA HIS A 462 17.93 -13.13 10.40
C HIS A 462 17.55 -13.71 11.77
N LEU A 463 17.10 -14.97 11.83
CA LEU A 463 16.81 -15.66 13.09
C LEU A 463 18.05 -15.78 13.98
N ALA A 464 19.22 -16.07 13.41
CA ALA A 464 20.48 -16.13 14.13
C ALA A 464 20.86 -14.75 14.69
N ALA A 465 20.69 -13.68 13.91
CA ALA A 465 20.94 -12.31 14.34
C ALA A 465 20.03 -11.91 15.52
N LEU A 466 18.73 -12.22 15.44
CA LEU A 466 17.80 -11.99 16.55
C LEU A 466 18.18 -12.77 17.82
N LYS A 467 18.63 -14.03 17.68
CA LYS A 467 19.15 -14.81 18.82
C LYS A 467 20.40 -14.18 19.43
N VAL A 468 21.30 -13.62 18.63
CA VAL A 468 22.50 -12.92 19.14
C VAL A 468 22.11 -11.64 19.88
N LEU A 469 21.22 -10.83 19.29
CA LEU A 469 20.70 -9.62 19.93
C LEU A 469 19.94 -9.92 21.24
N SER A 470 19.30 -11.09 21.31
CA SER A 470 18.64 -11.57 22.54
C SER A 470 19.60 -11.73 23.72
N ILE A 471 20.85 -12.09 23.44
CA ILE A 471 21.90 -12.34 24.43
C ILE A 471 22.59 -11.02 24.79
N SER A 472 22.86 -10.14 23.81
CA SER A 472 23.49 -8.82 24.05
C SER A 472 23.07 -7.82 22.97
N HIS A 473 22.37 -6.75 23.38
CA HIS A 473 21.85 -5.69 22.48
C HIS A 473 22.94 -4.78 21.92
N ASP A 474 23.89 -4.43 22.77
CA ASP A 474 25.08 -3.62 22.50
C ASP A 474 26.27 -4.45 21.95
N LEU A 475 26.02 -5.74 21.72
CA LEU A 475 26.99 -6.74 21.28
C LEU A 475 28.26 -6.78 22.14
N HIS A 476 28.17 -6.33 23.40
CA HIS A 476 29.28 -6.35 24.35
C HIS A 476 29.76 -7.77 24.66
N VAL A 477 28.83 -8.74 24.67
CA VAL A 477 29.15 -10.17 24.81
C VAL A 477 29.81 -10.74 23.55
N PHE A 478 29.64 -10.07 22.39
CA PHE A 478 30.18 -10.49 21.09
C PHE A 478 31.14 -9.43 20.51
N PRO A 479 32.29 -9.16 21.14
CA PRO A 479 33.18 -8.06 20.78
C PRO A 479 33.71 -8.16 19.34
N ARG A 480 33.98 -9.38 18.85
CA ARG A 480 34.41 -9.60 17.44
C ARG A 480 33.31 -9.20 16.45
N LEU A 481 32.05 -9.52 16.74
CA LEU A 481 30.91 -9.19 15.88
C LEU A 481 30.65 -7.67 15.88
N ARG A 482 30.78 -7.03 17.04
CA ARG A 482 30.69 -5.57 17.18
C ARG A 482 31.75 -4.84 16.34
N VAL A 483 32.99 -5.32 16.38
CA VAL A 483 34.09 -4.77 15.57
C VAL A 483 33.82 -4.98 14.07
N GLU A 484 33.44 -6.19 13.66
CA GLU A 484 33.12 -6.50 12.26
C GLU A 484 31.98 -5.62 11.71
N LEU A 485 30.91 -5.42 12.49
CA LEU A 485 29.80 -4.54 12.12
C LEU A 485 30.22 -3.06 12.04
N SER A 486 31.11 -2.62 12.91
CA SER A 486 31.67 -1.26 12.85
C SER A 486 32.56 -1.05 11.62
N MET A 487 33.25 -2.09 11.15
CA MET A 487 34.05 -2.03 9.92
C MET A 487 33.20 -2.09 8.65
N ARG A 488 32.08 -2.81 8.67
CA ARG A 488 31.15 -2.95 7.53
C ARG A 488 30.18 -1.76 7.37
N LYS A 489 30.02 -0.91 8.38
CA LYS A 489 29.20 0.32 8.33
C LYS A 489 30.07 1.60 8.23
N PRO A 490 30.38 2.11 7.03
CA PRO A 490 30.30 3.54 6.80
C PRO A 490 28.86 3.86 6.30
N LEU A 491 28.30 5.00 6.70
CA LEU A 491 26.99 5.56 6.25
C LEU A 491 25.75 5.12 7.07
N CYS A 492 25.59 5.70 8.26
CA CYS A 492 24.32 6.40 8.52
C CYS A 492 24.47 7.79 7.92
N ILE A 493 23.69 8.11 6.88
CA ILE A 493 23.45 9.50 6.41
C ILE A 493 22.30 10.12 7.22
N LEU A 494 22.19 9.74 8.49
CA LEU A 494 21.47 10.49 9.50
C LEU A 494 22.57 10.80 10.52
N GLY A 495 22.99 12.06 10.51
CA GLY A 495 24.26 12.54 11.03
C GLY A 495 24.42 12.44 12.55
N ASP A 496 25.51 13.07 12.99
CA ASP A 496 25.96 13.23 14.38
C ASP A 496 24.85 13.46 15.41
#